data_AF-A0A920TV93-F1
#
_entry.id   AF-A0A920TV93-F1
#
_cell.length_a   1.000
_cell.length_b   1.000
_cell.length_c   1.000
_cell.angle_alpha   90.00
_cell.angle_beta   90.00
_cell.angle_gamma   90.00
#
_symmetry.space_group_name_H-M   'P 1'
#
loop_
_entity.id
_entity.type
_entity.pdbx_description
1 polymer ?
#
loop_
_entity_poly.entity_id
_entity_poly.type
_entity_poly.pdbx_seq_one_letter_code
_entity_poly.pdbx_strand_id
1 'polypeptide(L)'
;MVVGNGAPYSSSKGGIVQLSKSLAVAWAKDNIQSNAILPGWFTTELTAAIPERQKERYQLISSRIPAGRWGEPEELAGVAVFLASPASIM
;
A
#
# COMPACT_ATOMS: atom_id res chain seq x y z
N MET A 1 24.14 14.33 -3.97
CA MET A 1 23.79 13.73 -2.67
C MET A 1 22.39 14.24 -2.33
N VAL A 2 21.34 13.48 -2.63
CA VAL A 2 19.95 13.95 -2.46
C VAL A 2 19.53 13.66 -1.01
N VAL A 3 19.33 14.74 -0.25
CA VAL A 3 18.76 14.71 1.10
C VAL A 3 17.36 14.07 1.04
N GLY A 4 17.08 13.16 1.97
CA GLY A 4 15.98 12.19 1.91
C GLY A 4 14.57 12.80 1.86
N ASN A 5 13.94 12.73 0.68
CA ASN A 5 12.53 13.11 0.49
C ASN A 5 11.53 12.00 0.91
N GLY A 6 12.01 10.93 1.55
CA GLY A 6 11.17 9.83 2.02
C GLY A 6 10.60 10.04 3.42
N ALA A 7 11.27 10.82 4.28
CA ALA A 7 10.93 10.87 5.70
C ALA A 7 9.49 11.35 6.00
N PRO A 8 8.96 12.42 5.37
CA PRO A 8 7.56 12.83 5.59
C PRO A 8 6.56 11.78 5.09
N TYR A 9 6.82 11.19 3.91
CA TYR A 9 5.96 10.16 3.34
C TYR A 9 5.97 8.88 4.19
N SER A 10 7.16 8.40 4.59
CA SER A 10 7.34 7.25 5.47
C SER A 10 6.69 7.46 6.83
N SER A 11 6.83 8.66 7.41
CA SER A 11 6.16 9.02 8.67
C SER A 11 4.64 8.97 8.54
N SER A 12 4.08 9.61 7.51
CA SER A 12 2.62 9.61 7.30
C SER A 12 2.07 8.20 7.03
N LYS A 13 2.75 7.37 6.21
CA LYS A 13 2.30 5.99 5.94
C LYS A 13 2.45 5.08 7.15
N GLY A 14 3.52 5.22 7.94
CA GLY A 14 3.64 4.53 9.23
C GLY A 14 2.57 4.96 10.23
N GLY A 15 2.23 6.25 10.24
CA GLY A 15 1.15 6.82 11.04
C GLY A 15 -0.22 6.24 10.71
N ILE A 16 -0.55 6.04 9.43
CA ILE A 16 -1.81 5.41 9.01
C ILE A 16 -1.95 4.01 9.62
N VAL A 17 -0.87 3.21 9.66
CA VAL A 17 -0.93 1.86 10.26
C VAL A 17 -1.27 1.92 11.75
N GLN A 18 -0.66 2.84 12.49
CA GLN A 18 -0.95 2.99 13.93
C GLN A 18 -2.33 3.60 14.17
N LEU A 19 -2.75 4.52 13.30
CA LEU A 19 -4.09 5.09 13.33
C LEU A 19 -5.15 4.01 13.13
N SER A 20 -5.01 3.14 12.11
CA SER A 20 -5.96 2.04 11.88
C SER A 20 -6.08 1.12 13.10
N LYS A 21 -4.97 0.79 13.76
CA LYS A 21 -5.00 -0.02 15.00
C LYS A 21 -5.73 0.69 16.14
N SER A 22 -5.45 1.98 16.34
CA SER A 22 -6.11 2.78 17.38
C SER A 22 -7.62 2.88 17.14
N LEU A 23 -8.03 3.15 15.89
CA LEU A 23 -9.43 3.24 15.49
C LEU A 23 -10.16 1.90 15.59
N ALA A 24 -9.50 0.79 15.23
CA ALA A 24 -10.09 -0.55 15.36
C ALA A 24 -10.50 -0.85 16.81
N VAL A 25 -9.69 -0.46 17.80
CA VAL A 25 -10.03 -0.62 19.22
C VAL A 25 -11.11 0.38 19.65
N ALA A 26 -10.97 1.64 19.25
CA ALA A 26 -11.87 2.71 19.66
C ALA A 26 -13.32 2.50 19.19
N TRP A 27 -13.49 1.95 17.97
CA TRP A 27 -14.81 1.81 17.34
C TRP A 27 -15.36 0.38 17.35
N ALA A 28 -14.67 -0.57 17.99
CA ALA A 28 -15.13 -1.96 18.06
C ALA A 28 -16.53 -2.10 18.69
N LYS A 29 -16.85 -1.27 19.69
CA LYS A 29 -18.16 -1.30 20.37
C LYS A 29 -19.31 -0.86 19.46
N ASP A 30 -19.01 -0.07 18.44
CA ASP A 30 -19.96 0.41 17.44
C ASP A 30 -20.05 -0.56 16.24
N ASN A 31 -19.39 -1.72 16.32
CA ASN A 31 -19.27 -2.70 15.25
C ASN A 31 -18.67 -2.10 13.95
N ILE A 32 -17.71 -1.19 14.09
CA ILE A 32 -16.99 -0.57 12.97
C ILE A 32 -15.57 -1.15 12.90
N GLN A 33 -15.21 -1.69 11.75
CA GLN A 33 -13.85 -2.19 11.48
C GLN A 33 -12.96 -1.09 10.90
N SER A 34 -11.68 -1.07 11.30
CA SER A 34 -10.66 -0.21 10.69
C SER A 34 -9.49 -1.06 10.22
N ASN A 35 -9.27 -1.09 8.91
CA ASN A 35 -8.21 -1.85 8.26
C ASN A 35 -7.39 -0.93 7.33
N ALA A 36 -6.18 -1.37 6.98
CA ALA A 36 -5.33 -0.69 6.01
C ALA A 36 -4.78 -1.68 4.98
N ILE A 37 -4.80 -1.29 3.71
CA ILE A 37 -4.12 -2.00 2.62
C ILE A 37 -2.79 -1.28 2.38
N LEU A 38 -1.70 -2.05 2.31
CA LEU A 38 -0.35 -1.52 2.09
C LEU A 38 0.17 -2.05 0.74
N PRO A 39 -0.13 -1.36 -0.38
CA PRO A 39 0.37 -1.76 -1.69
C PRO A 39 1.89 -1.68 -1.75
N GLY A 40 2.50 -2.65 -2.46
CA GLY A 40 3.90 -2.59 -2.88
C GLY A 40 4.09 -1.65 -4.08
N TRP A 41 4.83 -2.10 -5.09
CA TRP A 41 4.99 -1.36 -6.34
C TRP A 41 3.85 -1.68 -7.31
N PHE A 42 3.08 -0.67 -7.66
CA PHE A 42 1.95 -0.75 -8.59
C PHE A 42 2.13 0.24 -9.73
N THR A 43 1.63 -0.10 -10.91
CA THR A 43 1.56 0.81 -12.07
C THR A 43 0.41 1.79 -11.85
N THR A 44 0.75 3.05 -11.61
CA THR A 44 -0.20 4.16 -11.38
C THR A 44 0.31 5.40 -12.11
N GLU A 45 -0.46 6.48 -12.19
CA GLU A 45 0.02 7.75 -12.74
C GLU A 45 1.35 8.23 -12.11
N LEU A 46 1.55 7.97 -10.81
CA LEU A 46 2.77 8.35 -10.08
C LEU A 46 4.01 7.53 -10.49
N THR A 47 3.81 6.33 -11.01
CA THR A 47 4.87 5.32 -11.20
C THR A 47 5.00 4.83 -12.65
N ALA A 48 4.02 5.10 -13.51
CA ALA A 48 3.92 4.59 -14.88
C ALA A 48 5.09 5.03 -15.77
N ALA A 49 5.71 6.17 -15.50
CA ALA A 49 6.86 6.65 -16.26
C ALA A 49 8.18 5.97 -15.87
N ILE A 50 8.25 5.25 -14.74
CA ILE A 50 9.50 4.67 -14.20
C ILE A 50 10.03 3.54 -15.08
N PRO A 51 9.23 2.55 -15.54
CA PRO A 51 9.71 1.48 -16.41
C PRO A 51 10.42 1.99 -17.67
N GLU A 52 9.93 3.09 -18.25
CA GLU A 52 10.49 3.67 -19.47
C GLU A 52 11.67 4.61 -19.20
N ARG A 53 11.51 5.53 -18.24
CA ARG A 53 12.47 6.63 -17.99
C ARG A 53 13.60 6.25 -17.03
N GLN A 54 13.42 5.21 -16.22
CA GLN A 54 14.35 4.78 -15.17
C GLN A 54 14.46 3.25 -15.14
N LYS A 55 14.84 2.65 -16.28
CA LYS A 55 14.91 1.19 -16.46
C LYS A 55 15.71 0.46 -15.38
N GLU A 56 16.88 0.96 -15.01
CA GLU A 56 17.72 0.35 -13.96
C GLU A 56 17.01 0.33 -12.60
N ARG A 57 16.31 1.41 -12.25
CA ARG A 57 15.52 1.50 -11.02
C ARG A 57 14.36 0.50 -11.05
N TYR A 58 13.65 0.42 -12.17
CA TYR A 58 12.57 -0.55 -12.35
C TYR A 58 13.08 -1.99 -12.18
N GLN A 59 14.22 -2.34 -12.80
CA GLN A 59 14.82 -3.67 -12.69
C GLN A 59 15.30 -3.97 -11.26
N LEU A 60 15.94 -3.01 -10.59
CA LEU A 60 16.40 -3.15 -9.21
C LEU A 60 15.24 -3.37 -8.21
N ILE A 61 14.11 -2.71 -8.45
CA ILE A 61 12.90 -2.89 -7.64
C ILE A 61 12.29 -4.26 -7.94
N SER A 62 12.10 -4.58 -9.22
CA SER A 62 11.41 -5.79 -9.66
C SER A 62 12.17 -7.06 -9.29
N SER A 63 13.51 -7.02 -9.23
CA SER A 63 14.33 -8.15 -8.76
C SER A 63 14.14 -8.49 -7.28
N ARG A 64 13.56 -7.58 -6.48
CA ARG A 64 13.21 -7.81 -5.07
C ARG A 64 11.74 -8.19 -4.88
N ILE A 65 10.94 -8.13 -5.95
CA ILE A 65 9.54 -8.54 -5.93
C ILE A 65 9.50 -10.00 -6.39
N PRO A 66 9.05 -10.96 -5.56
CA PRO A 66 9.02 -12.37 -5.95
C PRO A 66 8.22 -12.66 -7.22
N ALA A 67 7.17 -11.87 -7.49
CA ALA A 67 6.39 -11.97 -8.73
C ALA A 67 7.11 -11.45 -9.98
N GLY A 68 8.26 -10.78 -9.83
CA GLY A 68 9.07 -10.24 -10.93
C GLY A 68 8.44 -9.08 -11.70
N ARG A 69 7.28 -8.57 -11.26
CA ARG A 69 6.52 -7.50 -11.91
C ARG A 69 5.90 -6.55 -10.89
N TRP A 70 5.50 -5.37 -11.35
CA TRP A 70 4.65 -4.47 -10.56
C TRP A 70 3.20 -4.93 -10.66
N GLY A 71 2.42 -4.59 -9.63
CA GLY A 71 0.98 -4.87 -9.61
C GLY A 71 0.18 -3.86 -10.43
N GLU A 72 -1.03 -4.24 -10.82
CA GLU A 72 -2.02 -3.35 -11.43
C GLU A 72 -3.10 -2.97 -10.40
N PRO A 73 -3.65 -1.73 -10.40
CA PRO A 73 -4.59 -1.27 -9.39
C PRO A 73 -5.81 -2.18 -9.20
N GLU A 74 -6.27 -2.83 -10.27
CA GLU A 74 -7.40 -3.76 -10.27
C GLU A 74 -7.15 -4.98 -9.37
N GLU A 75 -5.89 -5.36 -9.16
CA GLU A 75 -5.51 -6.47 -8.27
C GLU A 75 -5.80 -6.13 -6.79
N LEU A 76 -5.94 -4.85 -6.44
CA LEU A 76 -6.34 -4.43 -5.09
C LEU A 76 -7.85 -4.52 -4.86
N ALA A 77 -8.66 -4.63 -5.91
CA ALA A 77 -10.12 -4.66 -5.78
C ALA A 77 -10.59 -5.83 -4.92
N GLY A 78 -10.00 -7.02 -5.11
CA GLY A 78 -10.36 -8.22 -4.35
C GLY A 78 -10.13 -8.06 -2.84
N VAL A 79 -8.98 -7.50 -2.43
CA VAL A 79 -8.69 -7.27 -1.01
C VAL A 79 -9.55 -6.16 -0.42
N ALA A 80 -9.85 -5.10 -1.19
CA ALA A 80 -10.73 -4.04 -0.75
C ALA A 80 -12.16 -4.55 -0.52
N VAL A 81 -12.68 -5.35 -1.46
CA VAL A 81 -14.00 -6.00 -1.31
C VAL A 81 -14.01 -6.94 -0.12
N PHE A 82 -12.97 -7.77 0.04
CA PHE A 82 -12.86 -8.67 1.19
C PHE A 82 -12.94 -7.90 2.52
N LEU A 83 -12.11 -6.87 2.70
CA LEU A 83 -12.04 -6.06 3.92
C LEU A 83 -13.29 -5.21 4.19
N ALA A 84 -14.12 -4.98 3.17
CA ALA A 84 -15.40 -4.27 3.29
C ALA A 84 -16.59 -5.23 3.46
N SER A 85 -16.37 -6.54 3.35
CA SER A 85 -17.42 -7.55 3.39
C SER A 85 -17.54 -8.19 4.77
N PRO A 86 -18.68 -8.85 5.08
CA PRO A 86 -18.80 -9.67 6.29
C PRO A 86 -17.77 -10.80 6.38
N ALA A 87 -17.13 -11.18 5.26
CA ALA A 87 -16.11 -12.23 5.25
C ALA A 87 -14.80 -11.80 5.96
N SER A 88 -14.59 -10.50 6.19
CA SER A 88 -13.44 -10.01 6.97
C SER A 88 -13.73 -9.85 8.47
N ILE A 89 -14.92 -10.22 8.93
CA ILE A 89 -15.22 -10.23 10.36
C ILE A 89 -14.44 -11.39 11.02
N MET A 90 -13.71 -11.06 12.09
CA MET A 90 -13.20 -12.06 13.03
C MET A 90 -14.31 -12.44 13.99
#